data_AF-A0A8S2VHB5-F1
#
_entry.id   AF-A0A8S2VHB5-F1
#
_cell.length_a   1.000
_cell.length_b   1.000
_cell.length_c   1.000
_cell.angle_alpha   90.00
_cell.angle_beta   90.00
_cell.angle_gamma   90.00
#
_symmetry.space_group_name_H-M   'P 1'
#
loop_
_entity.id
_entity.type
_entity.pdbx_description
1 polymer ?
#
loop_
_entity_poly.entity_id
_entity_poly.type
_entity_poly.pdbx_seq_one_letter_code
_entity_poly.pdbx_strand_id
1 'polypeptide(L)' 'MSNSEFKARALYEFAAEGPNELSFNANDILTITSNTAGHGWWYAKSASGK' A
#
# COMPACT_ATOMS: atom_id res chain seq x y z
N MET A 1 23.41 4.93 -0.53
CA MET A 1 22.51 4.67 0.61
C MET A 1 21.59 3.54 0.21
N SER A 2 21.55 2.44 0.98
CA SER A 2 20.62 1.34 0.73
C SER A 2 19.20 1.86 0.94
N ASN A 3 18.42 1.95 -0.14
CA ASN A 3 17.02 2.32 -0.07
C ASN A 3 16.26 1.07 0.39
N SER A 4 16.23 0.83 1.70
CA SER A 4 15.44 -0.23 2.32
C SER A 4 13.97 -0.03 1.93
N GLU A 5 13.41 -0.93 1.12
CA GLU A 5 11.98 -0.91 0.81
C GLU A 5 11.19 -1.16 2.10
N PHE A 6 10.37 -0.19 2.50
CA PHE A 6 9.44 -0.37 3.61
C PHE A 6 8.23 -1.17 3.12
N LYS A 7 7.93 -2.30 3.77
CA LYS A 7 6.85 -3.21 3.38
C LYS A 7 5.86 -3.41 4.51
N ALA A 8 4.58 -3.48 4.17
CA ALA A 8 3.50 -3.79 5.09
C ALA A 8 2.71 -5.00 4.59
N ARG A 9 2.14 -5.77 5.52
CA ARG A 9 1.21 -6.86 5.20
C ARG A 9 -0.21 -6.38 5.45
N ALA A 10 -1.09 -6.52 4.46
CA ALA A 10 -2.51 -6.26 4.63
C ALA A 10 -3.12 -7.30 5.59
N LEU A 11 -3.79 -6.85 6.65
CA LEU A 11 -4.49 -7.75 7.58
C LEU A 11 -5.86 -8.19 7.06
N TYR A 12 -6.47 -7.35 6.24
CA TYR A 12 -7.77 -7.56 5.61
C TYR A 12 -7.70 -7.10 4.15
N GLU A 13 -8.68 -7.52 3.36
CA GLU A 13 -8.86 -6.95 2.03
C GLU A 13 -9.36 -5.51 2.10
N PHE A 14 -9.07 -4.75 1.07
CA PHE A 14 -9.60 -3.41 0.86
C PHE A 14 -9.94 -3.25 -0.62
N ALA A 15 -11.17 -2.81 -0.89
CA ALA A 15 -11.61 -2.47 -2.22
C ALA A 15 -11.57 -0.95 -2.37
N ALA A 16 -10.76 -0.46 -3.31
CA ALA A 16 -10.71 0.95 -3.66
C ALA A 16 -12.11 1.46 -4.04
N GLU A 17 -12.51 2.56 -3.43
CA GLU A 17 -13.76 3.27 -3.69
C GLU A 17 -13.54 4.45 -4.65
N GLY A 18 -12.29 4.91 -4.78
CA GLY A 18 -11.89 6.02 -5.64
C GLY A 18 -10.70 5.72 -6.55
N PRO A 19 -10.47 6.58 -7.56
CA PRO A 19 -9.39 6.40 -8.54
C PRO A 19 -7.98 6.58 -7.96
N ASN A 20 -7.85 7.14 -6.75
CA ASN A 20 -6.57 7.36 -6.07
C ASN A 20 -6.27 6.32 -4.98
N GLU A 21 -7.11 5.29 -4.88
CA GLU A 21 -7.02 4.24 -3.88
C GLU A 21 -6.54 2.93 -4.52
N LEU A 22 -5.87 2.10 -3.72
CA LEU A 22 -5.30 0.83 -4.17
C LEU A 22 -6.12 -0.33 -3.58
N SER A 23 -6.73 -1.15 -4.43
CA SER A 23 -7.34 -2.40 -3.97
C SER A 23 -6.29 -3.47 -3.71
N PHE A 24 -6.44 -4.22 -2.62
CA PHE A 24 -5.56 -5.34 -2.23
C PHE A 24 -6.31 -6.39 -1.41
N ASN A 25 -5.78 -7.60 -1.33
CA ASN A 25 -6.36 -8.69 -0.55
C ASN A 25 -5.68 -8.82 0.82
N ALA A 26 -6.34 -9.53 1.74
CA ALA A 26 -5.70 -9.94 2.99
C ALA A 26 -4.43 -10.76 2.71
N ASN A 27 -3.39 -10.52 3.49
CA ASN A 27 -2.04 -11.08 3.38
C ASN A 27 -1.17 -10.56 2.22
N ASP A 28 -1.66 -9.65 1.38
CA ASP A 28 -0.80 -9.01 0.37
C ASP A 28 0.34 -8.23 1.04
N ILE A 29 1.52 -8.30 0.42
CA ILE A 29 2.68 -7.50 0.82
C ILE A 29 2.73 -6.26 -0.07
N LEU A 30 2.59 -5.10 0.56
CA LEU A 30 2.56 -3.80 -0.10
C LEU A 30 3.90 -3.10 0.12
N THR A 31 4.47 -2.54 -0.95
CA THR A 31 5.64 -1.68 -0.86
C THR A 31 5.19 -0.25 -0.62
N ILE A 32 5.51 0.30 0.55
CA ILE A 32 5.14 1.66 0.92
C ILE A 32 6.06 2.64 0.20
N THR A 33 5.47 3.54 -0.58
CA THR A 33 6.19 4.54 -1.37
C THR A 33 6.17 5.91 -0.71
N SER A 34 5.17 6.20 0.12
CA SER A 34 5.13 7.38 0.99
C SER A 34 4.21 7.16 2.17
N ASN A 35 4.68 7.45 3.37
CA ASN A 35 3.89 7.40 4.61
C ASN A 35 3.48 8.78 5.12
N THR A 36 3.67 9.84 4.31
CA THR A 36 3.42 11.23 4.68
C THR A 36 2.20 11.82 3.95
N ALA A 37 1.35 10.99 3.36
CA ALA A 37 0.17 11.45 2.60
C ALA A 37 -0.85 12.21 3.47
N GLY A 38 -0.74 12.11 4.80
CA GLY A 38 -1.62 12.77 5.76
C GLY A 38 -2.88 11.97 6.05
N HIS A 39 -3.66 12.43 7.03
CA HIS A 39 -5.00 11.89 7.37
C HIS A 39 -5.08 10.39 7.66
N GLY A 40 -3.97 9.75 8.06
CA GLY A 40 -3.92 8.32 8.39
C GLY A 40 -3.71 7.39 7.19
N TRP A 41 -3.44 7.92 6.00
CA TRP A 41 -3.23 7.13 4.78
C TRP A 41 -1.77 7.10 4.33
N TRP A 42 -1.38 5.98 3.71
CA TRP A 42 -0.08 5.79 3.07
C TRP A 42 -0.26 5.46 1.59
N TYR A 43 0.69 5.91 0.77
CA TYR A 43 0.82 5.43 -0.61
C TYR A 43 1.64 4.16 -0.65
N ALA A 44 1.14 3.20 -1.41
CA ALA A 44 1.80 1.93 -1.61
C ALA A 44 1.66 1.46 -3.06
N LYS A 45 2.45 0.45 -3.41
CA LYS A 45 2.29 -0.33 -4.64
C LYS A 45 2.08 -1.79 -4.26
N SER A 46 1.09 -2.41 -4.89
CA SER A 46 0.92 -3.85 -4.81
C SER A 46 1.98 -4.55 -5.66
N ALA A 47 2.48 -5.69 -5.19
CA ALA A 47 3.33 -6.58 -5.99
C ALA A 47 2.63 -7.05 -7.29
N SER A 48 1.29 -7.04 -7.33
CA SER A 48 0.50 -7.44 -8.49
C SER A 48 0.33 -6.35 -9.56
N GLY A 49 0.86 -5.14 -9.35
CA GLY A 49 0.84 -4.07 -10.35
C GLY A 49 -0.53 -3.43 -10.63
N LYS A 50 -1.51 -3.65 -9.74
CA LYS A 50 -2.75 -2.85 -9.71
C LYS A 50 -2.49 -1.47 -9.11
#